data_AF-A0A954M361-F1
#
_entry.id   AF-A0A954M361-F1
#
_cell.length_a   1.000
_cell.length_b   1.000
_cell.length_c   1.000
_cell.angle_alpha   90.00
_cell.angle_beta   90.00
_cell.angle_gamma   90.00
#
_symmetry.space_group_name_H-M   'P 1'
#
loop_
_entity.id
_entity.type
_entity.pdbx_description
1 polymer ?
#
loop_
_entity_poly.entity_id
_entity_poly.type
_entity_poly.pdbx_seq_one_letter_code
_entity_poly.pdbx_strand_id
1 'polypeptide(L)'
;LSPLPQLVLMRSCWLSYYSEAIGGLPGAVALGHERNYWGDAVTPEMLRAGLAQIPEGATLDVAPVLHPLQLTFLHQQSVLRFRPDLNLRGYDPRLHSDIRYVLVFHRLADPWDLLPPPDGSKVLSEVEREGVVLAQLLELLQSGRATAE
;
A
#
# COMPACT_ATOMS: atom_id res chain seq x y z
N LEU A 1 35.49 -1.86 20.13
CA LEU A 1 34.61 -3.04 20.26
C LEU A 1 33.91 -3.22 18.92
N SER A 2 34.07 -4.38 18.27
CA SER A 2 33.47 -4.64 16.95
C SER A 2 31.94 -4.54 17.07
N PRO A 3 31.21 -3.90 16.13
CA PRO A 3 29.76 -3.68 16.24
C PRO A 3 28.93 -4.96 16.06
N LEU A 4 29.56 -6.07 15.69
CA LEU A 4 28.89 -7.34 15.39
C LEU A 4 28.06 -7.92 16.56
N PRO A 5 28.54 -7.95 17.81
CA PRO A 5 27.75 -8.46 18.94
C PRO A 5 26.55 -7.56 19.25
N GLN A 6 26.70 -6.24 19.06
CA GLN A 6 25.63 -5.26 19.26
C GLN A 6 24.57 -5.39 18.16
N LEU A 7 24.96 -5.62 16.90
CA LEU A 7 24.05 -5.95 15.79
C LEU A 7 23.25 -7.23 16.05
N VAL A 8 23.88 -8.26 16.63
CA VAL A 8 23.20 -9.53 16.99
C VAL A 8 22.28 -9.38 18.20
N LEU A 9 22.60 -8.50 19.17
CA LEU A 9 21.74 -8.25 20.32
C LEU A 9 20.56 -7.31 19.99
N MET A 10 20.80 -6.29 19.15
CA MET A 10 19.77 -5.40 18.61
C MET A 10 18.88 -6.08 17.56
N ARG A 11 19.27 -7.27 17.05
CA ARG A 11 18.48 -8.05 16.09
C ARG A 11 17.07 -8.35 16.55
N SER A 12 16.85 -8.44 17.85
CA SER A 12 15.52 -8.67 18.43
C SER A 12 14.54 -7.52 18.14
N CYS A 13 15.05 -6.38 17.69
CA CYS A 13 14.32 -5.14 17.43
C CYS A 13 14.72 -4.51 16.10
N TRP A 14 14.96 -5.28 15.03
CA TRP A 14 14.89 -4.71 13.68
C TRP A 14 13.45 -4.25 13.49
N LEU A 15 13.23 -2.93 13.51
CA LEU A 15 11.94 -2.36 13.18
C LEU A 15 11.47 -3.00 11.86
N SER A 16 10.41 -3.79 11.97
CA SER A 16 9.57 -4.30 10.90
C SER A 16 10.07 -5.43 9.98
N TYR A 17 10.94 -6.34 10.44
CA TYR A 17 11.16 -7.61 9.71
C TYR A 17 11.27 -8.78 10.69
N TYR A 18 10.13 -9.46 10.83
CA TYR A 18 9.85 -10.44 11.88
C TYR A 18 10.85 -11.59 11.95
N SER A 19 11.27 -11.92 13.17
CA SER A 19 12.23 -13.00 13.41
C SER A 19 11.66 -14.37 13.02
N GLU A 20 12.51 -15.29 12.56
CA GLU A 20 12.13 -16.69 12.34
C GLU A 20 11.50 -17.35 13.58
N ALA A 21 11.86 -16.90 14.79
CA ALA A 21 11.33 -17.43 16.05
C ALA A 21 9.81 -17.27 16.21
N ILE A 22 9.20 -16.33 15.48
CA ILE A 22 7.74 -16.16 15.44
C ILE A 22 7.14 -16.59 14.10
N GLY A 23 7.88 -17.39 13.31
CA GLY A 23 7.43 -17.88 12.00
C GLY A 23 7.55 -16.86 10.87
N GLY A 24 8.48 -15.89 10.99
CA GLY A 24 8.70 -14.89 9.95
C GLY A 24 7.51 -13.95 9.77
N LEU A 25 7.33 -13.41 8.57
CA LEU A 25 6.25 -12.48 8.27
C LEU A 25 4.86 -13.15 8.37
N PRO A 26 4.62 -14.38 7.86
CA PRO A 26 3.33 -15.06 8.00
C PRO A 26 2.94 -15.31 9.45
N GLY A 27 3.89 -15.80 10.27
CA GLY A 27 3.63 -16.06 11.67
C GLY A 27 3.36 -14.77 12.45
N ALA A 28 4.04 -13.68 12.09
CA ALA A 28 3.75 -12.38 12.68
C ALA A 28 2.36 -11.84 12.32
N VAL A 29 1.92 -11.99 11.07
CA VAL A 29 0.55 -11.64 10.66
C VAL A 29 -0.47 -12.49 11.42
N ALA A 30 -0.22 -13.80 11.56
CA ALA A 30 -1.08 -14.71 12.31
C ALA A 30 -1.17 -14.34 13.80
N LEU A 31 -0.11 -13.76 14.36
CA LEU A 31 -0.06 -13.25 15.74
C LEU A 31 -0.62 -11.82 15.89
N GLY A 32 -1.10 -11.20 14.81
CA GLY A 32 -1.68 -9.86 14.83
C GLY A 32 -0.66 -8.72 14.88
N HIS A 33 0.58 -8.96 14.45
CA HIS A 33 1.59 -7.92 14.32
C HIS A 33 1.50 -7.16 12.99
N GLU A 34 2.04 -5.94 12.99
CA GLU A 34 2.00 -4.96 11.89
C GLU A 34 2.70 -5.45 10.61
N ARG A 35 2.01 -5.57 9.48
CA ARG A 35 2.64 -6.13 8.26
C ARG A 35 3.71 -5.20 7.69
N ASN A 36 3.46 -3.89 7.78
CA ASN A 36 4.34 -2.84 7.30
C ASN A 36 4.06 -1.54 8.06
N TYR A 37 5.10 -0.73 8.27
CA TYR A 37 5.01 0.58 8.92
C TYR A 37 5.29 1.78 7.99
N TRP A 38 6.21 1.70 7.02
CA TRP A 38 6.76 2.89 6.32
C TRP A 38 6.50 2.97 4.81
N GLY A 39 5.61 2.14 4.25
CA GLY A 39 5.31 2.19 2.81
C GLY A 39 6.49 1.79 1.92
N ASP A 40 7.53 1.18 2.50
CA ASP A 40 8.66 0.55 1.81
C ASP A 40 8.23 -0.59 0.87
N ALA A 41 7.02 -1.14 1.08
CA ALA A 41 6.39 -2.08 0.16
C ALA A 41 5.94 -1.42 -1.15
N VAL A 42 5.82 -0.10 -1.21
CA VAL A 42 5.54 0.63 -2.45
C VAL A 42 6.83 0.78 -3.25
N THR A 43 7.19 -0.30 -3.95
CA THR A 43 8.43 -0.36 -4.73
C THR A 43 8.29 0.34 -6.09
N PRO A 44 9.40 0.83 -6.67
CA PRO A 44 9.41 1.37 -8.03
C PRO A 44 8.84 0.39 -9.08
N GLU A 45 9.14 -0.89 -8.95
CA GLU A 45 8.71 -1.95 -9.87
C GLU A 45 7.20 -2.14 -9.81
N MET A 46 6.63 -2.22 -8.60
CA MET A 46 5.19 -2.30 -8.38
C MET A 46 4.49 -1.10 -9.00
N LEU A 47 4.95 0.12 -8.68
CA LEU A 47 4.36 1.34 -9.21
C LEU A 47 4.42 1.38 -10.75
N ARG A 48 5.55 1.01 -11.37
CA ARG A 48 5.63 0.98 -12.85
C ARG A 48 4.64 0.00 -13.47
N ALA A 49 4.55 -1.23 -12.92
CA ALA A 49 3.66 -2.26 -13.43
C ALA A 49 2.18 -1.85 -13.31
N GLY A 50 1.81 -1.24 -12.18
CA GLY A 50 0.45 -0.78 -11.93
C GLY A 50 0.09 0.48 -12.72
N LEU A 51 0.95 1.50 -12.71
CA LEU A 51 0.67 2.79 -13.36
C LEU A 51 0.58 2.68 -14.89
N ALA A 52 1.24 1.69 -15.50
CA ALA A 52 1.11 1.42 -16.93
C ALA A 52 -0.33 1.05 -17.35
N GLN A 53 -1.17 0.65 -16.40
CA GLN A 53 -2.58 0.29 -16.63
C GLN A 53 -3.55 1.43 -16.28
N ILE A 54 -3.08 2.52 -15.67
CA ILE A 54 -3.92 3.65 -15.25
C ILE A 54 -3.94 4.71 -16.35
N PRO A 55 -5.12 5.12 -16.84
CA PRO A 55 -5.26 6.11 -17.91
C PRO A 55 -4.71 7.47 -17.50
N GLU A 56 -4.40 8.29 -18.49
CA GLU A 56 -3.95 9.66 -18.27
C GLU A 56 -5.01 10.50 -17.55
N GLY A 57 -4.58 11.39 -16.65
CA GLY A 57 -5.50 12.29 -15.94
C GLY A 57 -6.32 11.65 -14.83
N ALA A 58 -6.09 10.36 -14.53
CA ALA A 58 -6.84 9.65 -13.50
C ALA A 58 -6.52 10.15 -12.08
N THR A 59 -7.49 9.98 -11.17
CA THR A 59 -7.25 10.14 -9.74
C THR A 59 -6.71 8.83 -9.16
N LEU A 60 -5.58 8.93 -8.46
CA LEU A 60 -5.00 7.85 -7.66
C LEU A 60 -5.21 8.17 -6.17
N ASP A 61 -6.12 7.43 -5.55
CA ASP A 61 -6.32 7.46 -4.11
C ASP A 61 -5.21 6.67 -3.41
N VAL A 62 -4.79 7.12 -2.24
CA VAL A 62 -3.73 6.47 -1.44
C VAL A 62 -4.27 6.18 -0.05
N ALA A 63 -4.15 4.94 0.41
CA ALA A 63 -4.61 4.47 1.70
C ALA A 63 -3.52 3.67 2.42
N PRO A 64 -3.16 4.00 3.67
CA PRO A 64 -3.37 5.26 4.39
C PRO A 64 -2.83 6.54 3.74
N VAL A 65 -3.20 7.70 4.30
CA VAL A 65 -2.35 8.89 4.31
C VAL A 65 -2.18 9.35 5.76
N LEU A 66 -0.96 9.21 6.28
CA LEU A 66 -0.62 9.46 7.69
C LEU A 66 -0.27 10.92 7.95
N HIS A 67 0.20 11.62 6.92
CA HIS A 67 0.61 13.01 7.02
C HIS A 67 0.28 13.74 5.73
N PRO A 68 -0.18 15.02 5.77
CA PRO A 68 -0.52 15.77 4.56
C PRO A 68 0.60 15.83 3.51
N LEU A 69 1.86 15.85 3.94
CA LEU A 69 3.02 15.86 3.02
C LEU A 69 3.37 14.49 2.42
N GLN A 70 2.77 13.39 2.90
CA GLN A 70 3.09 12.05 2.41
C GLN A 70 2.81 11.92 0.91
N LEU A 71 1.68 12.48 0.44
CA LEU A 71 1.34 12.46 -0.98
C LEU A 71 2.35 13.26 -1.81
N THR A 72 2.78 14.42 -1.30
CA THR A 72 3.81 15.24 -1.93
C THR A 72 5.13 14.47 -2.06
N PHE A 73 5.56 13.80 -0.99
CA PHE A 73 6.79 13.00 -1.01
C PHE A 73 6.66 11.79 -1.93
N LEU A 74 5.54 11.07 -1.88
CA LEU A 74 5.26 9.95 -2.76
C LEU A 74 5.31 10.40 -4.23
N HIS A 75 4.71 11.54 -4.58
CA HIS A 75 4.74 12.09 -5.93
C HIS A 75 6.17 12.46 -6.36
N GLN A 76 6.92 13.20 -5.52
CA GLN A 76 8.23 13.74 -5.89
C GLN A 76 9.36 12.71 -5.85
N GLN A 77 9.30 11.74 -4.94
CA GLN A 77 10.42 10.83 -4.65
C GLN A 77 10.26 9.45 -5.31
N SER A 78 9.06 9.08 -5.75
CA SER A 78 8.83 7.80 -6.44
C SER A 78 8.83 7.96 -7.97
N VAL A 79 8.42 6.89 -8.67
CA VAL A 79 8.21 6.92 -10.13
C VAL A 79 6.99 7.75 -10.53
N LEU A 80 6.13 8.15 -9.58
CA LEU A 80 4.97 9.00 -9.84
C LEU A 80 5.35 10.39 -10.37
N ARG A 81 6.58 10.87 -10.14
CA ARG A 81 7.07 12.12 -10.74
C ARG A 81 7.06 12.12 -12.28
N PHE A 82 7.00 10.94 -12.89
CA PHE A 82 6.90 10.76 -14.35
C PHE A 82 5.44 10.67 -14.84
N ARG A 83 4.48 10.83 -13.94
CA ARG A 83 3.03 10.86 -14.18
C ARG A 83 2.39 12.12 -13.58
N PRO A 84 2.83 13.32 -14.00
CA PRO A 84 2.29 14.59 -13.49
C PRO A 84 0.81 14.81 -13.86
N ASP A 85 0.28 13.99 -14.76
CA ASP A 85 -1.12 13.94 -15.14
C ASP A 85 -2.01 13.31 -14.04
N LEU A 86 -1.44 12.46 -13.18
CA LEU A 86 -2.21 11.79 -12.13
C LEU A 86 -2.52 12.75 -10.99
N ASN A 87 -3.78 12.76 -10.57
CA ASN A 87 -4.21 13.49 -9.38
C ASN A 87 -4.11 12.58 -8.15
N LEU A 88 -3.22 12.91 -7.20
CA LEU A 88 -3.07 12.14 -5.97
C LEU A 88 -3.99 12.68 -4.87
N ARG A 89 -4.75 11.78 -4.26
CA ARG A 89 -5.66 12.09 -3.15
C ARG A 89 -5.47 11.08 -2.02
N GLY A 90 -5.69 11.51 -0.78
CA GLY A 90 -5.82 10.58 0.34
C GLY A 90 -7.17 9.89 0.30
N TYR A 91 -7.19 8.58 0.41
CA TYR A 91 -8.43 7.80 0.41
C TYR A 91 -9.40 8.33 1.46
N ASP A 92 -10.61 8.62 1.03
CA ASP A 92 -11.72 9.03 1.88
C ASP A 92 -12.91 8.10 1.59
N PRO A 93 -13.31 7.22 2.54
CA PRO A 93 -14.40 6.29 2.30
C PRO A 93 -15.71 7.00 1.96
N ARG A 94 -15.91 8.26 2.37
CA ARG A 94 -17.12 9.03 2.01
C ARG A 94 -17.26 9.29 0.51
N LEU A 95 -16.21 9.06 -0.27
CA LEU A 95 -16.14 9.29 -1.71
C LEU A 95 -16.20 7.98 -2.52
N HIS A 96 -16.71 6.86 -1.97
CA HIS A 96 -16.69 5.54 -2.62
C HIS A 96 -17.12 5.53 -4.10
N SER A 97 -18.12 6.32 -4.50
CA SER A 97 -18.58 6.39 -5.90
C SER A 97 -17.55 6.94 -6.89
N ASP A 98 -16.60 7.73 -6.38
CA ASP A 98 -15.64 8.49 -7.15
C ASP A 98 -14.22 7.89 -7.06
N ILE A 99 -14.04 6.83 -6.28
CA ILE A 99 -12.77 6.13 -6.11
C ILE A 99 -12.69 5.01 -7.15
N ARG A 100 -11.76 5.14 -8.10
CA ARG A 100 -11.51 4.12 -9.14
C ARG A 100 -10.18 3.41 -8.96
N TYR A 101 -9.12 4.13 -8.63
CA TYR A 101 -7.79 3.55 -8.45
C TYR A 101 -7.28 3.85 -7.06
N VAL A 102 -6.84 2.82 -6.33
CA VAL A 102 -6.32 2.97 -4.97
C VAL A 102 -4.98 2.28 -4.80
N LEU A 103 -3.98 3.03 -4.36
CA LEU A 103 -2.73 2.50 -3.83
C LEU A 103 -2.90 2.21 -2.34
N VAL A 104 -2.87 0.93 -1.98
CA VAL A 104 -3.00 0.44 -0.61
C VAL A 104 -1.66 -0.05 -0.11
N PHE A 105 -1.22 0.41 1.05
CA PHE A 105 -0.14 -0.24 1.81
C PHE A 105 -0.74 -0.88 3.07
N HIS A 106 -0.58 -2.19 3.17
CA HIS A 106 -1.24 -3.01 4.19
C HIS A 106 -0.61 -2.76 5.55
N ARG A 107 -1.36 -2.12 6.44
CA ARG A 107 -0.99 -1.92 7.83
C ARG A 107 -2.19 -2.03 8.78
N LEU A 108 -1.92 -2.27 10.06
CA LEU A 108 -2.91 -2.48 11.13
C LEU A 108 -3.31 -1.19 11.84
N ALA A 109 -2.40 -0.22 11.97
CA ALA A 109 -2.64 1.00 12.75
C ALA A 109 -3.84 1.83 12.26
N ASP A 110 -4.28 1.59 11.03
CA ASP A 110 -5.38 2.30 10.41
C ASP A 110 -6.29 1.28 9.69
N PRO A 111 -7.37 0.78 10.33
CA PRO A 111 -8.28 -0.15 9.69
C PRO A 111 -9.18 0.60 8.69
N TRP A 112 -9.07 0.25 7.41
CA TRP A 112 -9.89 0.81 6.32
C TRP A 112 -10.94 -0.20 5.89
N ASP A 113 -12.10 0.29 5.45
CA ASP A 113 -13.18 -0.51 4.85
C ASP A 113 -12.84 -1.09 3.47
N LEU A 114 -11.66 -0.77 2.95
CA LEU A 114 -11.13 -1.27 1.69
C LEU A 114 -10.52 -2.67 1.79
N LEU A 115 -10.35 -3.22 3.00
CA LEU A 115 -9.73 -4.53 3.21
C LEU A 115 -10.70 -5.51 3.89
N PRO A 116 -11.08 -6.63 3.24
CA PRO A 116 -10.66 -7.04 1.89
C PRO A 116 -11.19 -6.11 0.79
N PRO A 117 -10.53 -6.03 -0.38
CA PRO A 117 -11.01 -5.25 -1.52
C PRO A 117 -12.46 -5.59 -1.87
N PRO A 118 -13.29 -4.61 -2.26
CA PRO A 118 -14.66 -4.84 -2.69
C PRO A 118 -14.74 -5.88 -3.83
N ASP A 119 -15.84 -6.63 -3.88
CA ASP A 119 -16.06 -7.62 -4.94
C ASP A 119 -15.95 -6.99 -6.34
N GLY A 120 -15.26 -7.68 -7.23
CA GLY A 120 -14.98 -7.20 -8.59
C GLY A 120 -13.80 -6.22 -8.70
N SER A 121 -13.12 -5.90 -7.58
CA SER A 121 -11.86 -5.17 -7.64
C SER A 121 -10.79 -5.96 -8.39
N LYS A 122 -9.99 -5.28 -9.20
CA LYS A 122 -8.87 -5.85 -9.94
C LYS A 122 -7.56 -5.39 -9.32
N VAL A 123 -6.67 -6.32 -9.01
CA VAL A 123 -5.29 -6.02 -8.63
C VAL A 123 -4.50 -5.67 -9.89
N LEU A 124 -4.01 -4.44 -10.00
CA LEU A 124 -3.17 -3.99 -11.10
C LEU A 124 -1.70 -4.39 -10.88
N SER A 125 -1.24 -4.32 -9.64
CA SER A 125 0.11 -4.72 -9.23
C SER A 125 0.16 -4.88 -7.71
N GLU A 126 1.04 -5.75 -7.21
CA GLU A 126 1.23 -5.93 -5.77
C GLU A 126 2.67 -6.28 -5.39
N VAL A 127 2.99 -6.08 -4.12
CA VAL A 127 4.19 -6.60 -3.48
C VAL A 127 3.78 -7.62 -2.43
N GLU A 128 4.17 -8.86 -2.68
CA GLU A 128 4.01 -9.98 -1.76
C GLU A 128 5.38 -10.46 -1.26
N ARG A 129 5.46 -10.82 0.02
CA ARG A 129 6.62 -11.49 0.61
C ARG A 129 6.12 -12.64 1.47
N GLU A 130 6.70 -13.83 1.27
CA GLU A 130 6.37 -15.02 2.05
C GLU A 130 4.86 -15.37 2.08
N GLY A 131 4.10 -15.08 1.01
CA GLY A 131 2.65 -15.30 1.01
C GLY A 131 1.82 -14.17 1.65
N VAL A 132 2.46 -13.08 2.08
CA VAL A 132 1.82 -11.93 2.70
C VAL A 132 1.89 -10.73 1.78
N VAL A 133 0.73 -10.21 1.42
CA VAL A 133 0.59 -8.99 0.63
C VAL A 133 0.90 -7.77 1.52
N LEU A 134 1.84 -6.95 1.06
CA LEU A 134 2.33 -5.77 1.77
C LEU A 134 1.82 -4.46 1.17
N ALA A 135 1.63 -4.41 -0.15
CA ALA A 135 1.06 -3.27 -0.86
C ALA A 135 0.39 -3.72 -2.16
N GLN A 136 -0.68 -3.03 -2.56
CA GLN A 136 -1.43 -3.29 -3.78
C GLN A 136 -1.84 -1.99 -4.46
N LEU A 137 -1.86 -2.00 -5.78
CA LEU A 137 -2.56 -1.01 -6.58
C LEU A 137 -3.80 -1.68 -7.13
N LEU A 138 -4.96 -1.14 -6.77
CA LEU A 138 -6.27 -1.70 -7.08
C LEU A 138 -7.02 -0.81 -8.06
N GLU A 139 -7.75 -1.43 -8.96
CA GLU A 139 -8.85 -0.81 -9.70
C GLU A 139 -10.16 -1.31 -9.09
N LEU A 140 -10.95 -0.40 -8.54
CA LEU A 140 -12.24 -0.72 -7.93
C LEU A 140 -13.34 -0.74 -9.01
N LEU A 141 -14.20 -1.74 -8.97
CA LEU A 141 -15.41 -1.71 -9.76
C LEU A 141 -16.27 -0.56 -9.24
N GLN A 142 -16.58 0.43 -10.08
CA GLN A 142 -17.57 1.43 -9.69
C GLN A 142 -18.90 0.69 -9.56
N SER A 143 -19.51 0.72 -8.38
CA SER A 143 -20.92 0.43 -8.22
C SER A 143 -21.65 1.37 -9.18
N GLY A 144 -22.14 0.82 -10.29
CA GLY A 144 -22.66 1.62 -11.39
C GLY A 144 -23.63 2.66 -10.88
N ARG A 145 -23.52 3.90 -11.39
CA ARG A 145 -24.70 4.74 -11.55
C ARG A 145 -25.75 3.84 -12.21
N ALA A 146 -26.78 3.45 -11.45
CA ALA A 146 -28.02 3.01 -12.06
C ALA A 146 -28.40 4.12 -13.04
N THR A 147 -28.40 3.78 -14.32
CA THR A 147 -28.95 4.60 -15.39
C THR A 147 -30.40 4.89 -15.01
N ALA A 148 -30.66 6.10 -14.54
CA ALA A 148 -32.00 6.65 -14.51
C ALA A 148 -32.30 7.10 -15.94
N GLU A 149 -32.92 6.21 -16.71
CA GLU A 149 -33.84 6.59 -17.79
C GLU A 149 -35.26 6.73 -17.23
#